data_AF-A0A847L9U0-F1
#
_entry.id   AF-A0A847L9U0-F1
#
_cell.length_a   1.000
_cell.length_b   1.000
_cell.length_c   1.000
_cell.angle_alpha   90.00
_cell.angle_beta   90.00
_cell.angle_gamma   90.00
#
_symmetry.space_group_name_H-M   'P 1'
#
loop_
_entity.id
_entity.type
_entity.pdbx_description
1 polymer ?
#
loop_
_entity_poly.entity_id
_entity_poly.type
_entity_poly.pdbx_seq_one_letter_code
_entity_poly.pdbx_strand_id
1 'polypeptide(L)' 'MLTLEEVAGYLRLTVGQARRLLGELPYLSIGGVVRIRRRAFEAWLEHQEEESRHAAREPAPPVLRCQDLI' A
#
# COMPACT_ATOMS: atom_id res chain seq x y z
N MET A 1 -0.89 3.26 -19.54
CA MET A 1 -0.52 2.23 -18.54
C MET A 1 0.72 2.73 -17.83
N LEU A 2 0.82 2.56 -16.52
CA LEU A 2 1.94 3.02 -15.70
C LEU A 2 3.00 1.91 -15.58
N THR A 3 4.27 2.30 -15.52
CA THR A 3 5.38 1.39 -15.18
C THR A 3 5.63 1.42 -13.68
N LEU A 4 6.46 0.49 -13.19
CA LEU A 4 6.87 0.49 -11.79
C LEU A 4 7.62 1.77 -11.40
N GLU A 5 8.42 2.33 -12.31
CA GLU A 5 9.16 3.58 -12.10
C GLU A 5 8.21 4.79 -12.00
N GLU A 6 7.19 4.84 -12.85
CA GLU A 6 6.16 5.89 -12.78
C GLU A 6 5.37 5.81 -11.46
N VAL A 7 5.02 4.60 -11.03
CA VAL A 7 4.35 4.39 -9.74
C VAL A 7 5.25 4.76 -8.57
N ALA A 8 6.53 4.39 -8.61
CA ALA A 8 7.51 4.81 -7.61
C ALA A 8 7.63 6.34 -7.55
N GLY A 9 7.66 7.02 -8.71
CA GLY A 9 7.65 8.47 -8.81
C GLY A 9 6.40 9.10 -8.20
N TYR A 10 5.22 8.54 -8.50
CA TYR A 10 3.94 9.00 -7.95
C TYR A 10 3.87 8.88 -6.42
N LEU A 11 4.30 7.75 -5.88
CA LEU A 11 4.31 7.49 -4.45
C LEU A 11 5.49 8.14 -3.73
N ARG A 12 6.43 8.74 -4.48
CA ARG A 12 7.71 9.26 -3.97
C ARG A 12 8.49 8.20 -3.18
N LEU A 13 8.42 6.95 -3.65
CA LEU A 13 9.09 5.79 -3.08
C LEU A 13 10.24 5.33 -3.97
N THR A 14 11.13 4.52 -3.40
CA THR A 14 12.13 3.82 -4.22
C THR A 14 11.47 2.71 -5.05
N VAL A 15 12.06 2.38 -6.20
CA VAL A 15 11.58 1.27 -7.06
C VAL A 15 11.54 -0.06 -6.28
N GLY A 16 12.48 -0.27 -5.35
CA GLY A 16 12.49 -1.45 -4.47
C GLY A 16 11.30 -1.50 -3.51
N GLN A 17 10.89 -0.35 -2.95
CA GLN A 17 9.69 -0.26 -2.12
C GLN A 17 8.41 -0.42 -2.96
N ALA A 18 8.35 0.23 -4.14
CA ALA A 18 7.24 0.05 -5.07
C ALA A 18 7.11 -1.42 -5.52
N ARG A 19 8.22 -2.15 -5.65
CA ARG A 19 8.22 -3.58 -5.96
C ARG A 19 7.59 -4.42 -4.86
N ARG A 20 7.70 -4.03 -3.58
CA ARG A 20 7.00 -4.71 -2.48
C ARG A 20 5.49 -4.52 -2.58
N LEU A 21 5.04 -3.35 -3.03
CA LEU A 21 3.62 -3.05 -3.23
C LEU A 21 3.01 -3.82 -4.40
N LEU A 22 3.80 -4.38 -5.32
CA LEU A 22 3.28 -5.24 -6.38
C LEU A 22 2.57 -6.51 -5.86
N GLY A 23 2.84 -6.93 -4.61
CA GLY A 23 2.08 -8.03 -3.99
C GLY A 23 0.62 -7.68 -3.72
N GLU A 24 0.32 -6.39 -3.56
CA GLU A 24 -1.01 -5.88 -3.18
C GLU A 24 -1.69 -5.13 -4.33
N LEU A 25 -0.90 -4.66 -5.30
CA LEU A 25 -1.37 -3.81 -6.38
C LEU A 25 -1.67 -4.64 -7.65
N PRO A 26 -2.82 -4.44 -8.32
CA PRO A 26 -3.15 -5.16 -9.54
C PRO A 26 -2.20 -4.79 -10.69
N TYR A 27 -1.28 -5.70 -11.03
CA TYR A 27 -0.34 -5.54 -12.14
C TYR A 27 -0.54 -6.61 -13.23
N LEU A 28 -0.12 -6.26 -14.44
CA LEU A 28 0.01 -7.16 -15.58
C LEU A 28 1.50 -7.34 -15.88
N SER A 29 1.99 -8.57 -15.90
CA SER A 29 3.33 -8.88 -16.38
C SER A 29 3.23 -9.32 -17.84
N ILE A 30 3.80 -8.55 -18.75
CA ILE A 30 3.83 -8.87 -20.18
C ILE A 30 5.29 -8.89 -20.61
N GLY A 31 5.82 -10.08 -20.91
CA GLY A 31 7.22 -10.24 -21.35
C GLY A 31 8.26 -9.80 -20.31
N GLY A 32 7.96 -9.98 -19.01
CA GLY A 32 8.86 -9.56 -17.92
C GLY A 32 8.76 -8.08 -17.55
N VAL A 33 7.94 -7.30 -18.27
CA VAL A 33 7.68 -5.91 -17.95
C VAL A 33 6.39 -5.80 -17.13
N VAL A 34 6.50 -5.19 -15.96
CA VAL A 34 5.36 -4.89 -15.09
C VAL A 34 4.63 -3.66 -15.62
N ARG A 35 3.34 -3.83 -15.92
CA ARG A 35 2.44 -2.76 -16.34
C ARG A 35 1.24 -2.68 -15.42
N ILE A 36 0.98 -1.47 -14.95
CA ILE A 36 -0.11 -1.18 -14.02
C ILE A 36 -1.16 -0.37 -14.77
N ARG A 37 -2.42 -0.78 -14.67
CA ARG A 37 -3.52 -0.01 -15.27
C ARG A 37 -3.79 1.20 -14.38
N ARG A 38 -3.81 2.40 -14.98
CA ARG A 38 -4.00 3.67 -14.24
C ARG A 38 -5.26 3.64 -13.36
N ARG A 39 -6.40 3.23 -13.94
CA ARG A 39 -7.66 3.07 -13.18
C ARG A 39 -7.55 2.13 -11.98
N ALA A 40 -6.78 1.05 -12.11
CA ALA A 40 -6.61 0.09 -11.03
C ALA A 40 -5.66 0.63 -9.94
N PHE A 41 -4.66 1.42 -10.33
CA PHE A 41 -3.81 2.16 -9.42
C PHE A 41 -4.57 3.24 -8.64
N GLU A 42 -5.42 4.01 -9.33
CA GLU A 42 -6.27 5.04 -8.72
C GLU A 42 -7.24 4.42 -7.70
N ALA A 43 -7.95 3.34 -8.09
CA ALA A 43 -8.85 2.63 -7.17
C ALA A 43 -8.11 2.04 -5.95
N TRP A 44 -6.87 1.57 -6.15
CA TRP A 44 -6.04 1.10 -5.03
C TRP A 44 -5.65 2.25 -4.10
N LEU A 45 -5.31 3.43 -4.62
CA LEU A 45 -5.02 4.62 -3.81
C LEU A 45 -6.23 5.04 -2.97
N GLU A 46 -7.42 5.07 -3.57
CA GLU A 46 -8.66 5.38 -2.86
C GLU A 46 -8.92 4.39 -1.73
N HIS A 47 -8.69 3.10 -1.97
CA HIS A 47 -8.81 2.07 -0.94
C HIS A 47 -7.82 2.26 0.22
N GLN A 48 -6.56 2.57 -0.08
CA GLN A 48 -5.54 2.82 0.94
C GLN A 48 -5.82 4.09 1.77
N GLU A 49 -6.40 5.12 1.17
CA GLU A 49 -6.84 6.32 1.89
C GLU A 49 -8.01 6.01 2.84
N GLU A 50 -8.98 5.21 2.37
CA GLU A 50 -10.11 4.75 3.19
C GLU A 50 -9.64 3.88 4.36
N GLU A 51 -8.76 2.90 4.11
CA GLU A 51 -8.18 2.06 5.16
C GLU A 51 -7.37 2.89 6.17
N SER A 52 -6.58 3.87 5.72
CA SER A 52 -5.86 4.77 6.62
C SER A 52 -6.80 5.62 7.48
N ARG A 53 -7.91 6.10 6.91
CA ARG A 53 -8.95 6.84 7.66
C ARG A 53 -9.65 5.96 8.68
N HIS A 54 -9.91 4.71 8.35
CA HIS A 54 -10.51 3.74 9.26
C HIS A 54 -9.54 3.31 10.37
N ALA A 55 -8.27 3.06 10.04
CA ALA A 55 -7.22 2.71 11.00
C ALA A 55 -6.89 3.87 11.96
N ALA A 56 -6.94 5.12 11.49
CA ALA A 56 -6.81 6.30 12.36
C ALA A 56 -8.00 6.49 13.32
N ARG A 57 -9.12 5.80 13.05
CA ARG A 57 -10.35 5.86 13.85
C ARG A 57 -10.49 4.69 14.82
N GLU A 58 -9.62 3.68 14.73
CA GLU A 58 -9.46 2.73 15.83
C GLU A 58 -8.68 3.42 16.96
N PRO A 59 -9.32 3.71 18.11
CA PRO A 59 -8.56 4.10 19.28
C PRO A 59 -7.64 2.94 19.63
N ALA A 60 -6.37 3.25 19.89
CA ALA A 60 -5.34 2.28 20.26
C ALA A 60 -5.94 1.18 21.17
N PRO A 61 -5.66 -0.12 20.90
CA PRO A 61 -6.06 -1.17 21.83
C PRO A 61 -5.55 -0.77 23.22
N PRO A 62 -6.38 -0.86 24.28
CA PRO A 62 -5.91 -0.53 25.61
C PRO A 62 -4.67 -1.37 25.85
N VAL A 63 -3.55 -0.70 26.11
CA VAL A 63 -2.34 -1.35 26.59
C VAL A 63 -2.77 -2.14 27.82
N LEU A 64 -2.94 -3.45 27.66
CA LEU A 64 -3.16 -4.39 28.73
C LEU A 64 -1.86 -4.41 29.52
N ARG A 65 -1.74 -3.44 30.42
CA ARG A 65 -0.67 -3.34 31.39
C ARG A 65 -0.91 -4.47 32.39
N CYS A 66 -0.43 -5.66 32.06
CA CYS A 66 -0.19 -6.71 33.05
C CYS A 66 0.88 -6.16 34.01
N GLN A 67 0.46 -5.46 35.06
CA GLN A 67 1.33 -5.26 36.21
C GLN A 67 1.24 -6.52 37.07
N ASP A 68 2.36 -7.20 37.14
CA ASP A 68 2.82 -8.09 38.21
C ASP A 68 1.99 -8.03 39.51
N LEU A 69 1.31 -9.15 39.79
CA LEU A 69 1.62 -10.03 40.91
C LEU A 69 2.32 -9.40 42.13
N ILE A 70 1.57 -8.90 43.14
CA ILE A 70 1.90 -9.00 44.58
C ILE A 70 0.62 -9.04 45.40
#